data_AF-A0A538RV78-F1
#
_entry.id   AF-A0A538RV78-F1
#
_cell.length_a   1.000
_cell.length_b   1.000
_cell.length_c   1.000
_cell.angle_alpha   90.00
_cell.angle_beta   90.00
_cell.angle_gamma   90.00
#
_symmetry.space_group_name_H-M   'P 1'
#
loop_
_entity.id
_entity.type
_entity.pdbx_description
1 polymer ?
#
loop_
_entity_poly.entity_id
_entity_poly.type
_entity_poly.pdbx_seq_one_letter_code
_entity_poly.pdbx_strand_id
1 'polypeptide(L)' 'MVIELRCPSCACHLSAARDTPAEEVLDLMTESGPWFALGRGRTFEDMVNAALAARGRIYCPECRGDVSVYEESAELLGAT' A
#
# COMPACT_ATOMS: atom_id res chain seq x y z
N MET A 1 11.72 1.66 6.06
CA MET A 1 10.92 0.46 5.77
C MET A 1 9.82 0.88 4.83
N VAL A 2 9.72 0.21 3.68
CA VAL A 2 8.76 0.53 2.62
C VAL A 2 7.68 -0.53 2.62
N ILE A 3 6.43 -0.12 2.42
CA ILE A 3 5.31 -1.01 2.17
C ILE A 3 5.04 -1.01 0.67
N GLU A 4 4.85 -2.17 0.08
CA GLU A 4 4.41 -2.34 -1.30
C GLU A 4 3.10 -3.13 -1.35
N LEU A 5 2.13 -2.59 -2.06
CA LEU A 5 0.88 -3.23 -2.45
C LEU A 5 0.98 -3.60 -3.92
N ARG A 6 0.87 -4.89 -4.24
CA ARG A 6 0.94 -5.36 -5.62
C ARG A 6 -0.18 -6.33 -5.94
N CYS A 7 -0.92 -6.04 -7.01
CA CYS A 7 -1.88 -6.99 -7.56
C CYS A 7 -1.16 -8.00 -8.47
N PRO A 8 -1.38 -9.32 -8.32
CA PRO A 8 -0.80 -10.32 -9.24
C PRO A 8 -1.55 -10.42 -10.57
N SER A 9 -2.80 -9.94 -10.64
CA SER A 9 -3.67 -10.04 -11.83
C SER A 9 -3.63 -8.79 -12.72
N CYS A 10 -3.15 -7.66 -12.21
CA CYS A 10 -3.09 -6.39 -12.93
C CYS A 10 -1.74 -5.71 -12.70
N ALA A 11 -1.41 -4.71 -13.51
CA ALA A 11 -0.20 -3.89 -13.32
C ALA A 11 -0.31 -2.86 -12.18
N CYS A 12 -1.39 -2.92 -11.37
CA CYS A 12 -1.58 -2.04 -10.22
C CYS A 12 -0.56 -2.34 -9.13
N HIS A 13 0.20 -1.32 -8.79
CA HIS A 13 1.11 -1.34 -7.65
C HIS A 13 1.05 0.02 -6.95
N LEU A 14 1.35 0.02 -5.66
CA LEU A 14 1.53 1.22 -4.85
C LEU A 14 2.62 0.94 -3.82
N SER A 15 3.66 1.75 -3.80
CA SER A 15 4.73 1.66 -2.82
C SER A 15 5.01 3.01 -2.18
N ALA A 16 5.21 3.01 -0.87
CA ALA A 16 5.55 4.20 -0.09
C ALA A 16 6.21 3.80 1.24
N ALA A 17 6.88 4.74 1.91
CA ALA A 17 7.41 4.49 3.24
C ALA A 17 6.27 4.20 4.22
N ARG A 18 6.50 3.32 5.20
CA ARG A 18 5.48 2.97 6.21
C ARG A 18 4.95 4.19 6.97
N ASP A 19 5.84 5.16 7.17
CA ASP A 19 5.65 6.43 7.86
C ASP A 19 5.19 7.58 6.94
N THR A 20 5.04 7.34 5.63
CA THR A 20 4.46 8.33 4.71
C THR A 20 3.07 8.74 5.21
N PRO A 21 2.80 10.05 5.37
CA PRO A 21 1.54 10.52 5.92
C PRO A 21 0.37 10.20 4.97
N ALA A 22 -0.80 9.95 5.56
CA ALA A 22 -1.97 9.50 4.82
C ALA A 22 -2.41 10.47 3.71
N GLU A 23 -2.19 11.78 3.87
CA GLU A 23 -2.45 12.78 2.83
C GLU A 23 -1.58 12.54 1.58
N GLU A 24 -0.26 12.39 1.75
CA GLU A 24 0.66 12.10 0.65
C GLU A 24 0.35 10.75 0.00
N VAL A 25 -0.05 9.75 0.79
CA VAL A 25 -0.51 8.47 0.25
C VAL A 25 -1.75 8.67 -0.62
N LEU A 26 -2.73 9.45 -0.17
CA LEU A 26 -3.97 9.71 -0.93
C LEU A 26 -3.70 10.46 -2.25
N ASP A 27 -2.73 11.38 -2.26
CA ASP A 27 -2.26 12.02 -3.49
C ASP A 27 -1.67 10.97 -4.45
N LEU A 28 -0.78 10.08 -3.97
CA LEU A 28 -0.20 8.99 -4.78
C LEU A 28 -1.27 8.04 -5.33
N MET A 29 -2.32 7.76 -4.57
CA MET A 29 -3.45 6.95 -5.03
C MET A 29 -4.23 7.65 -6.15
N THR A 30 -4.38 8.96 -6.09
CA THR A 30 -5.08 9.69 -7.15
C THR A 30 -4.32 9.61 -8.48
N GLU A 31 -2.98 9.58 -8.42
CA GLU A 31 -2.12 9.48 -9.60
C GLU A 31 -1.95 8.04 -10.12
N SER A 32 -1.87 7.03 -9.24
CA SER A 32 -1.64 5.61 -9.60
C SER A 32 -2.91 4.74 -9.65
N GLY A 33 -4.08 5.33 -9.46
CA GLY A 33 -5.38 4.69 -9.57
C GLY A 33 -6.07 4.41 -8.22
N PRO A 34 -7.39 4.13 -8.24
CA PRO A 34 -8.28 4.39 -7.12
C PRO A 34 -8.14 3.42 -5.93
N TRP A 35 -7.04 3.47 -5.17
CA TRP A 35 -6.81 2.70 -3.95
C TRP A 35 -7.67 3.17 -2.74
N PHE A 36 -8.91 3.57 -2.98
CA PHE A 36 -9.91 3.93 -1.97
C PHE A 36 -10.26 2.77 -1.01
N ALA A 37 -9.68 1.59 -1.22
CA ALA A 37 -9.87 0.42 -0.37
C ALA A 37 -9.06 0.50 0.94
N LEU A 38 -8.02 1.33 1.02
CA LEU A 38 -7.27 1.46 2.27
C LEU A 38 -8.12 2.17 3.34
N GLY A 39 -7.94 1.74 4.59
CA GLY A 39 -8.69 2.29 5.72
C GLY A 39 -8.25 3.72 6.05
N ARG A 40 -8.90 4.32 7.06
CA ARG A 40 -8.41 5.58 7.64
C ARG A 40 -7.17 5.29 8.49
N GLY A 41 -6.18 6.17 8.43
CA GLY A 41 -4.94 6.09 9.19
C GLY A 41 -4.20 7.43 9.19
N ARG A 42 -3.15 7.56 10.00
CA ARG A 42 -2.26 8.74 9.94
C ARG A 42 -1.09 8.52 8.99
N THR A 43 -0.69 7.27 8.82
CA THR A 43 0.41 6.85 7.94
C THR A 43 -0.05 5.77 6.96
N PHE A 44 0.77 5.47 5.95
CA PHE A 44 0.51 4.39 5.02
C PHE A 44 0.30 3.06 5.73
N GLU A 45 1.15 2.76 6.71
CA GLU A 45 1.01 1.57 7.55
C GLU A 45 -0.32 1.53 8.30
N ASP A 46 -0.73 2.63 8.93
CA ASP A 46 -2.00 2.69 9.64
C ASP A 46 -3.16 2.39 8.68
N MET A 47 -3.11 2.92 7.45
CA MET A 47 -4.15 2.71 6.44
C MET A 47 -4.22 1.25 5.96
N VAL A 48 -3.07 0.59 5.77
CA VAL A 48 -2.96 -0.83 5.41
C VAL A 48 -3.46 -1.72 6.55
N ASN A 49 -2.98 -1.49 7.77
CA ASN A 49 -3.41 -2.24 8.96
C ASN A 49 -4.90 -2.05 9.23
N ALA A 50 -5.45 -0.85 9.07
CA ALA A 50 -6.88 -0.60 9.21
C ALA A 50 -7.70 -1.38 8.17
N ALA A 51 -7.22 -1.47 6.92
CA ALA A 51 -7.89 -2.24 5.87
C ALA A 51 -7.87 -3.75 6.17
N LEU A 52 -6.72 -4.27 6.59
CA LEU A 52 -6.56 -5.67 6.99
C LEU A 52 -7.39 -6.00 8.24
N ALA A 53 -7.42 -5.14 9.24
CA ALA A 53 -8.23 -5.34 10.45
C ALA A 53 -9.74 -5.34 10.14
N ALA A 54 -10.19 -4.48 9.23
CA ALA A 54 -11.60 -4.37 8.87
C ALA A 54 -12.09 -5.49 7.93
N ARG A 55 -11.23 -5.99 7.03
CA ARG A 55 -11.65 -6.86 5.91
C ARG A 55 -10.87 -8.17 5.80
N GLY A 56 -9.78 -8.32 6.53
CA GLY A 56 -8.85 -9.45 6.46
C GLY A 56 -7.94 -9.47 5.22
N ARG A 57 -8.18 -8.58 4.25
CA ARG A 57 -7.44 -8.51 2.98
C ARG A 57 -7.60 -7.14 2.30
N ILE A 58 -6.74 -6.86 1.34
CA ILE A 58 -6.79 -5.66 0.49
C ILE A 58 -7.17 -6.09 -0.94
N TYR A 59 -8.05 -5.34 -1.57
CA TYR A 59 -8.51 -5.62 -2.93
C TYR A 59 -7.90 -4.64 -3.93
N CYS A 60 -7.55 -5.16 -5.10
CA CYS A 60 -7.11 -4.35 -6.23
C CYS A 60 -8.29 -3.51 -6.71
N PRO A 61 -8.11 -2.19 -6.91
CA PRO A 61 -9.21 -1.33 -7.30
C PRO A 61 -9.72 -1.61 -8.73
N GLU A 62 -8.84 -2.13 -9.60
CA GLU A 62 -9.18 -2.44 -11.00
C GLU A 62 -9.91 -3.79 -11.14
N CYS A 63 -9.31 -4.89 -10.69
CA CYS A 63 -9.87 -6.23 -10.90
C CYS A 63 -10.60 -6.82 -9.70
N ARG A 64 -10.59 -6.13 -8.55
CA ARG A 64 -11.10 -6.62 -7.26
C ARG A 64 -10.47 -7.93 -6.78
N GLY A 65 -9.35 -8.33 -7.39
CA GLY A 65 -8.52 -9.44 -6.95
C GLY A 65 -7.79 -9.14 -5.65
N ASP A 66 -7.22 -10.18 -5.05
CA ASP A 66 -6.41 -10.05 -3.84
C ASP A 66 -5.10 -9.31 -4.13
N VAL A 67 -4.69 -8.45 -3.21
CA VAL A 67 -3.43 -7.70 -3.30
C VAL A 67 -2.46 -8.24 -2.28
N SER A 68 -1.25 -8.57 -2.74
CA SER A 68 -0.16 -8.95 -1.87
C SER A 68 0.44 -7.70 -1.22
N VAL A 69 0.68 -7.78 0.09
CA VAL A 69 1.37 -6.76 0.88
C VAL A 69 2.79 -7.25 1.16
N TYR A 70 3.78 -6.44 0.82
CA TYR A 70 5.19 -6.70 1.09
C TYR A 70 5.75 -5.58 1.97
N GLU A 71 6.56 -5.95 2.94
CA GLU A 71 7.31 -5.01 3.78
C GLU A 71 8.79 -5.22 3.50
N GLU A 72 9.45 -4.20 2.96
CA GLU A 72 10.89 -4.22 2.73
C GLU A 72 11.60 -3.33 3.75
N SER A 73 12.54 -3.92 4.48
CA SER A 73 13.55 -3.17 5.22
C SER A 73 14.44 -2.47 4.20
N ALA A 74 14.53 -1.13 4.27
CA ALA A 74 15.50 -0.34 3.52
C ALA A 74 16.93 -0.51 4.08
N GLU A 75 17.30 -1.76 4.36
CA GLU A 75 18.56 -2.20 4.92
C GLU A 75 19.21 -3.11 3.88
N LEU A 76 19.55 -2.60 2.69
CA LEU A 76 20.53 -3.19 1.74
C LEU A 76 20.75 -2.32 0.48
N LEU A 77 20.96 -1.01 0.67
CA LEU A 77 21.71 -0.20 -0.29
C LEU A 77 22.87 0.48 0.44
N GLY A 78 23.84 -0.33 0.83
CA GLY A 78 24.99 0.15 1.60
C GLY A 78 25.96 -0.94 2.04
N ALA A 79 26.36 -1.85 1.15
CA ALA A 79 27.60 -2.61 1.33
C ALA A 79 28.10 -3.18 -0.01
N THR A 80 29.12 -2.49 -0.53
CA THR A 80 30.15 -2.88 -1.53
C THR A 80 29.73 -3.17 -2.97
#